data_AF-A0A923PXG8-F1
#
_entry.id   AF-A0A923PXG8-F1
#
_cell.length_a   1.000
_cell.length_b   1.000
_cell.length_c   1.000
_cell.angle_alpha   90.00
_cell.angle_beta   90.00
_cell.angle_gamma   90.00
#
_symmetry.space_group_name_H-M   'P 1'
#
loop_
_entity.id
_entity.type
_entity.pdbx_description
1 polymer ?
#
loop_
_entity_poly.entity_id
_entity_poly.type
_entity_poly.pdbx_seq_one_letter_code
_entity_poly.pdbx_strand_id
1 'polypeptide(L)'
;MTSGESDSEPDACSCGRNSRSHANGTGRPTIGFTPMLAMSTSACHRISMTSAQQALALMAEWKTRQPTAEQILGSPPWDRERLEKAYFADFRQVWDLLEKHPSHELYDFIECLTRSFALFDLCVRDLIAAIHRFQGLFRERGLSARQKRFVIDEVKLDLEKNLFAATQSALALVDHSRRISGKVVVPGYTERTVAFANDPAHRFLQDLRVCLFHVFYISPDWEFRADANSGDKARFTIAKRDLLRFGNWNALAKEYLESLGESLDLETFLAGYREKVRTFQSWFVTQLRQSNPDGLGNYLESRRTLHAVGAKTWWNLLLTQVVIQQGRDAYDFLDRFLEPSELERIYARSFRSKEQVDLIIALVDEHGACDEALRETAYRAFRVKSDEVPRSPPPASASPKSQ
;
A
#
# COMPACT_ATOMS: atom_id res chain seq x y z
N MET A 1 -62.21 -15.31 -19.20
CA MET A 1 -62.24 -15.20 -20.67
C MET A 1 -61.70 -13.84 -21.04
N THR A 2 -60.62 -13.85 -21.84
CA THR A 2 -59.96 -12.75 -22.56
C THR A 2 -59.45 -11.55 -21.74
N SER A 3 -58.17 -11.48 -21.34
CA SER A 3 -56.91 -11.28 -22.12
C SER A 3 -56.73 -9.85 -22.63
N GLY A 4 -55.65 -9.21 -22.19
CA GLY A 4 -55.21 -7.88 -22.62
C GLY A 4 -53.94 -7.44 -21.90
N GLU A 5 -52.90 -8.29 -21.98
CA GLU A 5 -51.51 -7.94 -21.64
C GLU A 5 -50.96 -7.00 -22.73
N SER A 6 -50.35 -5.89 -22.30
CA SER A 6 -49.51 -5.05 -23.17
C SER A 6 -48.13 -4.97 -22.54
N ASP A 7 -47.25 -5.83 -23.03
CA ASP A 7 -45.81 -5.79 -22.81
C ASP A 7 -45.21 -4.56 -23.49
N SER A 8 -44.45 -3.78 -22.73
CA SER A 8 -43.56 -2.76 -23.25
C SER A 8 -42.21 -2.93 -22.56
N GLU A 9 -41.32 -3.68 -23.21
CA GLU A 9 -39.88 -3.72 -22.95
C GLU A 9 -39.24 -2.35 -23.24
N PRO A 10 -38.30 -1.89 -22.40
CA PRO A 10 -37.34 -0.88 -22.81
C PRO A 10 -35.96 -1.51 -23.08
N ASP A 11 -35.55 -1.32 -24.32
CA ASP A 11 -34.22 -1.29 -24.92
C ASP A 11 -33.01 -1.55 -24.01
N ALA A 12 -32.32 -2.64 -24.35
CA ALA A 12 -30.98 -2.98 -23.90
C ALA A 12 -29.95 -1.93 -24.35
N CYS A 13 -29.43 -1.18 -23.39
CA CYS A 13 -28.33 -0.24 -23.61
C CYS A 13 -27.00 -1.01 -23.72
N SER A 14 -26.50 -1.16 -24.95
CA SER A 14 -25.18 -1.74 -25.23
C SER A 14 -24.06 -0.73 -24.97
N CYS A 15 -23.44 -0.78 -23.79
CA CYS A 15 -22.20 -0.04 -23.54
C CYS A 15 -21.00 -0.86 -24.05
N GLY A 16 -20.63 -0.58 -25.30
CA GLY A 16 -19.40 -1.06 -25.92
C GLY A 16 -18.16 -0.58 -25.18
N ARG A 17 -17.24 -1.52 -24.92
CA ARG A 17 -15.86 -1.25 -24.53
C ARG A 17 -15.18 -0.44 -25.62
N ASN A 18 -14.67 0.74 -25.28
CA ASN A 18 -13.63 1.40 -26.07
C ASN A 18 -12.53 1.91 -25.14
N SER A 19 -11.48 1.10 -25.08
CA SER A 19 -10.17 1.41 -24.55
C SER A 19 -9.51 2.46 -25.42
N ARG A 20 -9.32 3.68 -24.92
CA ARG A 20 -8.35 4.63 -25.45
C ARG A 20 -7.52 5.20 -24.31
N SER A 21 -6.29 4.71 -24.26
CA SER A 21 -5.17 5.26 -23.51
C SER A 21 -4.77 6.60 -24.10
N HIS A 22 -5.03 7.68 -23.36
CA HIS A 22 -4.33 8.96 -23.56
C HIS A 22 -3.18 9.05 -22.56
N ALA A 23 -1.99 8.72 -23.05
CA ALA A 23 -0.73 9.01 -22.38
C ALA A 23 -0.47 10.52 -22.50
N ASN A 24 -0.67 11.26 -21.41
CA ASN A 24 -0.19 12.63 -21.28
C ASN A 24 1.32 12.58 -21.00
N GLY A 25 2.09 13.00 -22.00
CA GLY A 25 3.54 13.18 -21.91
C GLY A 25 3.88 14.35 -21.01
N THR A 26 4.51 14.05 -19.87
CA THR A 26 5.21 15.04 -19.05
C THR A 26 6.62 15.21 -19.61
N GLY A 27 6.87 16.40 -20.17
CA GLY A 27 8.16 16.80 -20.69
C GLY A 27 9.25 16.78 -19.62
N ARG A 28 10.32 16.02 -19.86
CA ARG A 28 11.58 16.16 -19.15
C ARG A 28 12.37 17.34 -19.73
N PRO A 29 12.99 18.20 -18.90
CA PRO A 29 13.87 19.24 -19.38
C PRO A 29 15.16 18.63 -19.94
N THR A 30 15.48 19.00 -21.17
CA THR A 30 16.78 18.77 -21.83
C THR A 30 17.83 19.67 -21.18
N ILE A 31 18.69 19.09 -20.36
CA ILE A 31 19.92 19.74 -19.92
C ILE A 31 20.89 19.74 -21.11
N GLY A 32 21.15 20.93 -21.65
CA GLY A 32 22.13 21.14 -22.72
C GLY A 32 23.54 20.83 -22.21
N PHE A 33 24.16 19.81 -22.81
CA PHE A 33 25.60 19.56 -22.68
C PHE A 33 26.31 20.22 -23.87
N THR A 34 27.08 21.26 -23.59
CA THR A 34 28.04 21.85 -24.53
C THR A 34 29.34 21.05 -24.46
N PRO A 35 29.83 20.41 -25.54
CA PRO A 35 31.13 19.77 -25.51
C PRO A 35 32.19 20.80 -25.91
N MET A 36 33.07 21.13 -24.95
CA MET A 36 34.31 21.85 -25.21
C MET A 36 35.47 20.96 -24.73
N LEU A 37 36.15 20.31 -25.68
CA LEU A 37 37.60 20.05 -25.68
C LEU A 37 37.93 19.08 -26.82
N ALA A 38 38.53 19.64 -27.87
CA ALA A 38 39.29 18.89 -28.85
C ALA A 38 40.61 18.45 -28.20
N MET A 39 40.85 17.14 -28.12
CA MET A 39 42.18 16.59 -27.90
C MET A 39 42.44 15.41 -28.84
N SER A 40 43.43 15.64 -29.72
CA SER A 40 44.39 14.70 -30.29
C SER A 40 43.91 13.27 -30.59
N THR A 41 43.45 13.07 -31.83
CA THR A 41 43.33 11.77 -32.48
C THR A 41 44.70 11.34 -33.03
N SER A 42 45.42 10.48 -32.32
CA SER A 42 46.42 9.63 -32.98
C SER A 42 46.74 8.37 -32.18
N ALA A 43 46.66 7.23 -32.87
CA ALA A 43 47.18 5.92 -32.51
C ALA A 43 46.44 5.09 -31.44
N CYS A 44 45.17 4.69 -31.70
CA CYS A 44 44.65 3.38 -31.22
C CYS A 44 43.33 2.94 -31.89
N HIS A 45 43.20 2.97 -33.22
CA HIS A 45 41.97 2.55 -33.91
C HIS A 45 42.25 1.58 -35.07
N ARG A 46 42.36 0.29 -34.72
CA ARG A 46 42.08 -0.85 -35.59
C ARG A 46 41.79 -2.11 -34.76
N ILE A 47 40.90 -2.00 -33.77
CA ILE A 47 40.06 -3.14 -33.42
C ILE A 47 39.06 -3.23 -34.57
N SER A 48 39.23 -4.19 -35.48
CA SER A 48 38.40 -4.35 -36.67
C SER A 48 36.92 -4.41 -36.27
N MET A 49 36.02 -3.70 -36.96
CA MET A 49 34.57 -3.82 -36.74
C MET A 49 34.08 -5.29 -36.75
N THR A 50 34.81 -6.17 -37.43
CA THR A 50 34.62 -7.63 -37.45
C THR A 50 34.64 -8.26 -36.05
N SER A 51 35.48 -7.79 -35.11
CA SER A 51 35.59 -8.38 -33.77
C SER A 51 34.45 -7.92 -32.84
N ALA A 52 33.91 -6.72 -33.03
CA ALA A 52 32.73 -6.26 -32.28
C ALA A 52 31.46 -6.98 -32.75
N GLN A 53 31.30 -7.18 -34.07
CA GLN A 53 30.20 -7.97 -34.62
C GLN A 53 30.31 -9.45 -34.23
N GLN A 54 31.50 -10.04 -34.24
CA GLN A 54 31.74 -11.41 -33.74
C GLN A 54 31.44 -11.52 -32.24
N ALA A 55 31.84 -10.54 -31.43
CA ALA A 55 31.53 -10.51 -30.00
C ALA A 55 30.01 -10.41 -29.75
N LEU A 56 29.29 -9.56 -30.49
CA LEU A 56 27.83 -9.45 -30.41
C LEU A 56 27.15 -10.75 -30.86
N ALA A 57 27.64 -11.40 -31.92
CA ALA A 57 27.12 -12.70 -32.38
C ALA A 57 27.35 -13.81 -31.33
N LEU A 58 28.55 -13.87 -30.73
CA LEU A 58 28.85 -14.81 -29.65
C LEU A 58 28.04 -14.53 -28.38
N MET A 59 27.81 -13.27 -28.03
CA MET A 59 26.93 -12.89 -26.92
C MET A 59 25.47 -13.26 -27.20
N ALA A 60 25.00 -13.07 -28.43
CA ALA A 60 23.66 -13.48 -28.83
C ALA A 60 23.50 -15.01 -28.80
N GLU A 61 24.46 -15.75 -29.37
CA GLU A 61 24.48 -17.22 -29.34
C GLU A 61 24.56 -17.74 -27.90
N TRP A 62 25.43 -17.17 -27.07
CA TRP A 62 25.53 -17.50 -25.66
C TRP A 62 24.22 -17.22 -24.92
N LYS A 63 23.58 -16.08 -25.18
CA LYS A 63 22.28 -15.73 -24.59
C LYS A 63 21.17 -16.71 -25.01
N THR A 64 21.19 -17.20 -26.26
CA THR A 64 20.24 -18.24 -26.72
C THR A 64 20.47 -19.62 -26.08
N ARG A 65 21.67 -19.89 -25.57
CA ARG A 65 22.01 -21.14 -24.88
C ARG A 65 21.73 -21.12 -23.38
N GLN A 66 21.55 -19.94 -22.80
CA GLN A 66 21.21 -19.84 -21.39
C GLN A 66 19.76 -20.31 -21.17
N PRO A 67 19.51 -21.13 -20.14
CA PRO A 67 18.15 -21.49 -19.81
C PRO A 67 17.37 -20.24 -19.39
N THR A 68 16.15 -20.11 -19.90
CA THR A 68 15.21 -19.04 -19.52
C THR A 68 14.81 -19.18 -18.05
N ALA A 69 14.29 -18.11 -17.44
CA ALA A 69 13.79 -18.16 -16.07
C ALA A 69 12.68 -19.21 -15.92
N GLU A 70 11.82 -19.35 -16.93
CA GLU A 70 10.76 -20.36 -16.98
C GLU A 70 11.32 -21.79 -16.96
N GLN A 71 12.37 -22.07 -17.73
CA GLN A 71 13.04 -23.37 -17.74
C GLN A 71 13.75 -23.67 -16.41
N ILE A 72 14.26 -22.64 -15.72
CA ILE A 72 14.94 -22.79 -14.42
C ILE A 72 13.91 -23.05 -13.31
N LEU A 73 12.82 -22.28 -13.28
CA LEU A 73 11.83 -22.33 -12.22
C LEU A 73 10.91 -23.55 -12.32
N GLY A 74 10.42 -23.86 -13.53
CA GLY A 74 9.36 -24.86 -13.71
C GLY A 74 8.11 -24.52 -12.89
N SER A 75 7.36 -25.55 -12.48
CA SER A 75 6.17 -25.37 -11.65
C SER A 75 6.51 -25.07 -10.18
N PRO A 76 5.76 -24.19 -9.48
CA PRO A 76 5.94 -23.97 -8.05
C PRO A 76 5.62 -25.24 -7.25
N PRO A 77 6.14 -25.39 -6.01
CA PRO A 77 6.90 -24.39 -5.25
C PRO A 77 8.35 -24.22 -5.71
N TRP A 78 8.86 -22.98 -5.64
CA TRP A 78 10.26 -22.68 -5.95
C TRP A 78 11.08 -22.50 -4.67
N ASP A 79 12.27 -23.10 -4.65
CA ASP A 79 13.26 -22.85 -3.61
C ASP A 79 14.07 -21.56 -3.89
N ARG A 80 14.80 -21.10 -2.87
CA ARG A 80 15.59 -19.87 -2.94
C ARG A 80 16.67 -19.91 -4.02
N GLU A 81 17.35 -21.04 -4.18
CA GLU A 81 18.45 -21.19 -5.14
C GLU A 81 17.95 -21.06 -6.58
N ARG A 82 16.81 -21.70 -6.91
CA ARG A 82 16.16 -21.57 -8.22
C ARG A 82 15.71 -20.15 -8.50
N LEU A 83 15.10 -19.49 -7.51
CA LEU A 83 14.67 -18.08 -7.63
C LEU A 83 15.86 -17.15 -7.89
N GLU A 84 16.95 -17.31 -7.13
CA GLU A 84 18.19 -16.55 -7.32
C GLU A 84 18.76 -16.78 -8.73
N LYS A 85 18.91 -18.05 -9.13
CA LYS A 85 19.44 -18.40 -10.46
C LYS A 85 18.57 -17.85 -11.58
N ALA A 86 17.25 -17.99 -11.47
CA ALA A 86 16.31 -17.48 -12.46
C ALA A 86 16.33 -15.95 -12.53
N TYR A 87 16.45 -15.26 -11.37
CA TYR A 87 16.51 -13.80 -11.30
C TYR A 87 17.70 -13.24 -12.09
N PHE A 88 18.87 -13.87 -11.96
CA PHE A 88 20.06 -13.45 -12.72
C PHE A 88 20.04 -13.88 -14.19
N ALA A 89 19.25 -14.89 -14.56
CA ALA A 89 19.04 -15.25 -15.96
C ALA A 89 18.13 -14.22 -16.67
N ASP A 90 16.96 -13.91 -16.08
CA ASP A 90 16.02 -12.90 -16.58
C ASP A 90 15.11 -12.39 -15.46
N PHE A 91 15.52 -11.33 -14.76
CA PHE A 91 14.77 -10.79 -13.62
C PHE A 91 13.35 -10.33 -13.99
N ARG A 92 13.13 -9.86 -15.22
CA ARG A 92 11.80 -9.39 -15.66
C ARG A 92 10.86 -10.57 -15.82
N GLN A 93 11.32 -11.61 -16.52
CA GLN A 93 10.53 -12.83 -16.71
C GLN A 93 10.20 -13.51 -15.37
N VAL A 94 11.09 -13.46 -14.37
CA VAL A 94 10.80 -14.01 -13.04
C VAL A 94 9.64 -13.31 -12.35
N TRP A 95 9.55 -11.99 -12.44
CA TRP A 95 8.39 -11.26 -11.88
C TRP A 95 7.10 -11.59 -12.65
N ASP A 96 7.17 -11.71 -13.98
CA ASP A 96 6.01 -12.14 -14.79
C ASP A 96 5.54 -13.56 -14.42
N LEU A 97 6.47 -14.47 -14.10
CA LEU A 97 6.16 -15.82 -13.65
C LEU A 97 5.57 -15.83 -12.23
N LEU A 98 6.06 -14.94 -11.34
CA LEU A 98 5.48 -14.76 -10.01
C LEU A 98 4.03 -14.27 -10.08
N GLU A 99 3.69 -13.37 -11.00
CA GLU A 99 2.30 -12.93 -11.23
C GLU A 99 1.40 -14.05 -11.78
N LYS A 100 1.98 -15.06 -12.44
CA LYS A 100 1.27 -16.27 -12.89
C LYS A 100 1.19 -17.37 -11.83
N HIS A 101 1.77 -17.15 -10.64
CA HIS A 101 1.71 -18.12 -9.56
C HIS A 101 0.25 -18.40 -9.16
N PRO A 102 -0.17 -19.66 -8.93
CA PRO A 102 -1.58 -20.00 -8.66
C PRO A 102 -2.22 -19.23 -7.50
N SER A 103 -1.43 -18.88 -6.48
CA SER A 103 -1.89 -18.11 -5.31
C SER A 103 -1.76 -16.59 -5.44
N HIS A 104 -1.30 -16.07 -6.58
CA HIS A 104 -1.19 -14.63 -6.81
C HIS A 104 -2.54 -13.93 -6.73
N GLU A 105 -3.58 -14.47 -7.37
CA GLU A 105 -4.91 -13.86 -7.35
C GLU A 105 -5.50 -13.77 -5.93
N LEU A 106 -5.29 -14.80 -5.10
CA LEU A 106 -5.71 -14.78 -3.69
C LEU A 106 -4.96 -13.71 -2.89
N TYR A 107 -3.64 -13.57 -3.11
CA TYR A 107 -2.85 -12.51 -2.49
C TYR A 107 -3.36 -11.12 -2.90
N ASP A 108 -3.63 -10.90 -4.19
CA ASP A 108 -4.16 -9.64 -4.71
C ASP A 108 -5.52 -9.29 -4.10
N PHE A 109 -6.38 -10.28 -3.87
CA PHE A 109 -7.66 -10.07 -3.17
C PHE A 109 -7.46 -9.64 -1.73
N ILE A 110 -6.53 -10.27 -1.01
CA ILE A 110 -6.21 -9.89 0.36
C ILE A 110 -5.67 -8.45 0.40
N GLU A 111 -4.72 -8.11 -0.47
CA GLU A 111 -4.19 -6.74 -0.58
C GLU A 111 -5.27 -5.72 -0.94
N CYS A 112 -6.13 -6.05 -1.90
CA CYS A 112 -7.23 -5.19 -2.32
C CYS A 112 -8.18 -4.89 -1.15
N LEU A 113 -8.58 -5.91 -0.38
CA LEU A 113 -9.42 -5.73 0.81
C LEU A 113 -8.72 -4.96 1.91
N THR A 114 -7.47 -5.30 2.22
CA THR A 114 -6.69 -4.60 3.25
C THR A 114 -6.55 -3.12 2.92
N ARG A 115 -6.24 -2.77 1.66
CA ARG A 115 -6.15 -1.37 1.21
C ARG A 115 -7.52 -0.67 1.21
N SER A 116 -8.57 -1.34 0.73
CA SER A 116 -9.92 -0.78 0.72
C SER A 116 -10.43 -0.52 2.14
N PHE A 117 -10.13 -1.41 3.09
CA PHE A 117 -10.45 -1.20 4.50
C PHE A 117 -9.61 -0.07 5.11
N ALA A 118 -8.30 -0.01 4.82
CA ALA A 118 -7.44 1.08 5.30
C ALA A 118 -7.91 2.45 4.82
N LEU A 119 -8.40 2.56 3.58
CA LEU A 119 -8.99 3.78 3.05
C LEU A 119 -10.27 4.16 3.79
N PHE A 120 -11.19 3.23 4.02
CA PHE A 120 -12.38 3.46 4.82
C PHE A 120 -12.03 3.91 6.26
N ASP A 121 -11.09 3.20 6.89
CA ASP A 121 -10.59 3.52 8.23
C ASP A 121 -10.03 4.94 8.30
N LEU A 122 -9.21 5.32 7.32
CA LEU A 122 -8.66 6.67 7.20
C LEU A 122 -9.77 7.73 7.08
N CYS A 123 -10.75 7.54 6.18
CA CYS A 123 -11.84 8.50 6.03
C CYS A 123 -12.66 8.71 7.32
N VAL A 124 -12.92 7.63 8.09
CA VAL A 124 -13.60 7.75 9.38
C VAL A 124 -12.73 8.48 10.39
N ARG A 125 -11.43 8.16 10.47
CA ARG A 125 -10.49 8.87 11.37
C ARG A 125 -10.39 10.34 11.04
N ASP A 126 -10.35 10.70 9.75
CA ASP A 126 -10.27 12.09 9.29
C ASP A 126 -11.54 12.88 9.66
N LEU A 127 -12.72 12.24 9.57
CA LEU A 127 -13.97 12.82 10.06
C LEU A 127 -13.91 13.07 11.57
N ILE A 128 -13.54 12.06 12.36
CA ILE A 128 -13.45 12.18 13.82
C ILE A 128 -12.42 13.25 14.20
N ALA A 129 -11.27 13.27 13.53
CA ALA A 129 -10.24 14.28 13.73
C ALA A 129 -10.75 15.69 13.40
N ALA A 130 -11.57 15.86 12.36
CA ALA A 130 -12.20 17.14 12.06
C ALA A 130 -13.18 17.58 13.18
N ILE A 131 -13.94 16.65 13.76
CA ILE A 131 -14.79 16.91 14.94
C ILE A 131 -13.94 17.36 16.14
N HIS A 132 -12.82 16.67 16.41
CA HIS A 132 -11.93 17.04 17.52
C HIS A 132 -11.22 18.37 17.30
N ARG A 133 -10.78 18.67 16.07
CA ARG A 133 -10.24 20.00 15.70
C ARG A 133 -11.27 21.09 15.98
N PHE A 134 -12.53 20.88 15.60
CA PHE A 134 -13.61 21.80 15.91
C PHE A 134 -13.75 22.05 17.41
N GLN A 135 -13.78 20.99 18.22
CA GLN A 135 -13.88 21.10 19.68
C GLN A 135 -12.72 21.90 20.28
N GLY A 136 -11.50 21.77 19.74
CA GLY A 136 -10.34 22.54 20.15
C GLY A 136 -10.52 24.05 19.95
N LEU A 137 -11.07 24.47 18.81
CA LEU A 137 -11.28 25.88 18.45
C LEU A 137 -12.20 26.63 19.42
N PHE A 138 -13.15 25.93 20.07
CA PHE A 138 -14.03 26.56 21.06
C PHE A 138 -13.39 26.70 22.44
N ARG A 139 -12.35 25.93 22.72
CA ARG A 139 -11.55 26.05 23.94
C ARG A 139 -10.53 27.19 23.83
N GLU A 140 -10.12 27.54 22.61
CA GLU A 140 -9.21 28.65 22.35
C GLU A 140 -9.86 30.02 22.64
N ARG A 141 -9.34 30.69 23.66
CA ARG A 141 -9.66 32.10 23.95
C ARG A 141 -8.81 32.98 23.02
N GLY A 142 -9.42 33.70 22.08
CA GLY A 142 -8.69 34.71 21.29
C GLY A 142 -9.26 35.04 19.91
N LEU A 143 -10.05 34.16 19.29
CA LEU A 143 -10.63 34.45 17.98
C LEU A 143 -11.79 35.45 18.10
N SER A 144 -11.78 36.49 17.25
CA SER A 144 -12.95 37.36 17.07
C SER A 144 -14.13 36.58 16.50
N ALA A 145 -15.36 37.05 16.74
CA ALA A 145 -16.56 36.39 16.21
C ALA A 145 -16.53 36.20 14.68
N ARG A 146 -15.94 37.15 13.95
CA ARG A 146 -15.78 37.08 12.49
C ARG A 146 -14.79 35.99 12.08
N GLN A 147 -13.64 35.88 12.75
CA GLN A 147 -12.67 34.82 12.47
C GLN A 147 -13.24 33.44 12.80
N LYS A 148 -13.95 33.31 13.93
CA LYS A 148 -14.63 32.07 14.30
C LYS A 148 -15.57 31.58 13.19
N ARG A 149 -16.34 32.48 12.57
CA ARG A 149 -17.25 32.11 11.48
C ARG A 149 -16.54 31.45 10.30
N PHE A 150 -15.46 32.05 9.78
CA PHE A 150 -14.73 31.48 8.64
C PHE A 150 -14.12 30.12 8.98
N VAL A 151 -13.54 29.98 10.17
CA VAL A 151 -12.94 28.71 10.60
C VAL A 151 -14.03 27.64 10.81
N ILE A 152 -15.19 28.02 11.35
CA ILE A 152 -16.34 27.11 11.49
C ILE A 152 -16.81 26.63 10.11
N ASP A 153 -16.94 27.53 9.14
CA ASP A 153 -17.37 27.18 7.79
C ASP A 153 -16.37 26.24 7.10
N GLU A 154 -15.07 26.46 7.27
CA GLU A 154 -14.01 25.56 6.77
C GLU A 154 -14.09 24.17 7.40
N VAL A 155 -14.27 24.10 8.72
CA VAL A 155 -14.39 22.81 9.42
C VAL A 155 -15.67 22.07 9.02
N LYS A 156 -16.79 22.78 8.80
CA LYS A 156 -18.02 22.17 8.28
C LYS A 156 -17.82 21.54 6.91
N LEU A 157 -17.17 22.25 5.98
CA LEU A 157 -16.85 21.72 4.67
C LEU A 157 -15.95 20.48 4.75
N ASP A 158 -14.97 20.50 5.65
CA ASP A 158 -14.08 19.37 5.92
C ASP A 158 -14.85 18.14 6.44
N LEU A 159 -15.82 18.36 7.34
CA LEU A 159 -16.68 17.30 7.88
C LEU A 159 -17.57 16.68 6.81
N GLU A 160 -18.17 17.51 5.96
CA GLU A 160 -19.02 17.06 4.86
C GLU A 160 -18.23 16.22 3.85
N LYS A 161 -17.04 16.72 3.45
CA LYS A 161 -16.10 15.99 2.60
C LYS A 161 -15.73 14.64 3.20
N ASN A 162 -15.42 14.58 4.49
CA ASN A 162 -15.01 13.35 5.15
C ASN A 162 -16.19 12.38 5.36
N LEU A 163 -17.41 12.88 5.62
CA LEU A 163 -18.63 12.08 5.72
C LEU A 163 -18.96 11.42 4.37
N PHE A 164 -18.86 12.21 3.30
CA PHE A 164 -18.98 11.74 1.93
C PHE A 164 -17.95 10.65 1.62
N ALA A 165 -16.67 10.89 1.95
CA ALA A 165 -15.60 9.93 1.70
C ALA A 165 -15.78 8.63 2.50
N ALA A 166 -16.18 8.73 3.78
CA ALA A 166 -16.41 7.58 4.65
C ALA A 166 -17.57 6.70 4.16
N THR A 167 -18.70 7.32 3.75
CA THR A 167 -19.86 6.56 3.25
C THR A 167 -19.59 5.88 1.90
N GLN A 168 -18.81 6.51 1.01
CA GLN A 168 -18.43 5.89 -0.26
C GLN A 168 -17.41 4.77 -0.10
N SER A 169 -16.36 5.00 0.69
CA SER A 169 -15.34 3.98 0.93
C SER A 169 -15.93 2.75 1.63
N ALA A 170 -16.92 2.92 2.51
CA ALA A 170 -17.68 1.82 3.10
C ALA A 170 -18.38 0.95 2.04
N LEU A 171 -19.07 1.57 1.06
CA LEU A 171 -19.74 0.80 0.01
C LEU A 171 -18.75 0.13 -0.95
N ALA A 172 -17.69 0.84 -1.35
CA ALA A 172 -16.64 0.26 -2.19
C ALA A 172 -16.03 -1.00 -1.53
N LEU A 173 -15.85 -0.98 -0.20
CA LEU A 173 -15.39 -2.13 0.57
C LEU A 173 -16.38 -3.30 0.55
N VAL A 174 -17.69 -3.03 0.63
CA VAL A 174 -18.74 -4.05 0.47
C VAL A 174 -18.68 -4.68 -0.92
N ASP A 175 -18.53 -3.87 -1.97
CA ASP A 175 -18.43 -4.36 -3.35
C ASP A 175 -17.18 -5.20 -3.58
N HIS A 176 -16.02 -4.77 -3.06
CA HIS A 176 -14.80 -5.57 -3.09
C HIS A 176 -15.00 -6.92 -2.38
N SER A 177 -15.63 -6.90 -1.20
CA SER A 177 -15.88 -8.12 -0.41
C SER A 177 -16.79 -9.09 -1.17
N ARG A 178 -17.88 -8.60 -1.76
CA ARG A 178 -18.81 -9.39 -2.59
C ARG A 178 -18.15 -9.95 -3.85
N ARG A 179 -17.34 -9.14 -4.54
CA ARG A 179 -16.62 -9.60 -5.73
C ARG A 179 -15.67 -10.75 -5.41
N ILE A 180 -14.98 -10.66 -4.28
CA ILE A 180 -14.01 -11.67 -3.84
C ILE A 180 -14.72 -12.94 -3.38
N SER A 181 -15.81 -12.84 -2.62
CA SER A 181 -16.60 -14.01 -2.20
C SER A 181 -17.23 -14.75 -3.38
N GLY A 182 -17.45 -14.07 -4.51
CA GLY A 182 -17.89 -14.71 -5.76
C GLY A 182 -16.80 -15.52 -6.47
N LYS A 183 -15.53 -15.36 -6.06
CA LYS A 183 -14.37 -16.05 -6.64
C LYS A 183 -13.72 -17.05 -5.70
N VAL A 184 -13.77 -16.80 -4.39
CA VAL A 184 -13.19 -17.66 -3.36
C VAL A 184 -14.30 -18.11 -2.42
N VAL A 185 -14.46 -19.42 -2.27
CA VAL A 185 -15.41 -20.00 -1.32
C VAL A 185 -14.91 -19.75 0.09
N VAL A 186 -15.64 -18.94 0.86
CA VAL A 186 -15.31 -18.62 2.24
C VAL A 186 -16.40 -19.14 3.17
N PRO A 187 -16.10 -20.15 4.02
CA PRO A 187 -17.06 -20.68 4.99
C PRO A 187 -17.58 -19.57 5.92
N GLY A 188 -18.90 -19.52 6.16
CA GLY A 188 -19.50 -18.53 7.05
C GLY A 188 -19.74 -17.14 6.44
N TYR A 189 -19.37 -16.90 5.17
CA TYR A 189 -19.53 -15.59 4.54
C TYR A 189 -20.99 -15.20 4.34
N THR A 190 -21.82 -16.12 3.85
CA THR A 190 -23.24 -15.86 3.62
C THR A 190 -23.94 -15.52 4.93
N GLU A 191 -23.68 -16.28 6.00
CA GLU A 191 -24.28 -16.08 7.31
C GLU A 191 -23.92 -14.71 7.90
N ARG A 192 -22.65 -14.31 7.80
CA ARG A 192 -22.21 -13.00 8.29
C ARG A 192 -22.69 -11.84 7.43
N THR A 193 -22.75 -12.00 6.12
CA THR A 193 -23.31 -10.96 5.24
C THR A 193 -24.81 -10.82 5.41
N VAL A 194 -25.54 -11.89 5.72
CA VAL A 194 -26.94 -11.83 6.14
C VAL A 194 -27.08 -11.02 7.45
N ALA A 195 -26.19 -11.21 8.42
CA ALA A 195 -26.19 -10.41 9.64
C ALA A 195 -25.98 -8.91 9.35
N PHE A 196 -25.09 -8.53 8.43
CA PHE A 196 -24.93 -7.15 7.97
C PHE A 196 -26.13 -6.63 7.16
N ALA A 197 -26.68 -7.48 6.29
CA ALA A 197 -27.84 -7.16 5.48
C ALA A 197 -29.09 -6.88 6.34
N ASN A 198 -29.15 -7.47 7.53
CA ASN A 198 -30.20 -7.29 8.52
C ASN A 198 -29.82 -6.30 9.63
N ASP A 199 -28.66 -5.63 9.56
CA ASP A 199 -28.25 -4.61 10.52
C ASP A 199 -28.88 -3.25 10.14
N PRO A 200 -29.78 -2.68 10.97
CA PRO A 200 -30.40 -1.38 10.70
C PRO A 200 -29.39 -0.26 10.47
N ALA A 201 -28.27 -0.24 11.20
CA ALA A 201 -27.25 0.79 11.05
C ALA A 201 -26.50 0.70 9.71
N HIS A 202 -26.29 -0.53 9.21
CA HIS A 202 -25.67 -0.75 7.91
C HIS A 202 -26.57 -0.29 6.78
N ARG A 203 -27.87 -0.62 6.84
CA ARG A 203 -28.84 -0.15 5.84
C ARG A 203 -29.02 1.36 5.88
N PHE A 204 -29.07 1.94 7.07
CA PHE A 204 -29.07 3.38 7.23
C PHE A 204 -27.83 4.03 6.57
N LEU A 205 -26.62 3.47 6.75
CA LEU A 205 -25.42 4.02 6.10
C LEU A 205 -25.48 3.96 4.56
N GLN A 206 -26.03 2.87 4.00
CA GLN A 206 -26.23 2.72 2.56
C GLN A 206 -27.19 3.78 1.99
N ASP A 207 -28.32 3.99 2.67
CA ASP A 207 -29.30 5.00 2.24
C ASP A 207 -28.82 6.42 2.52
N LEU A 208 -28.07 6.65 3.61
CA LEU A 208 -27.45 7.93 3.93
C LEU A 208 -26.51 8.37 2.80
N ARG A 209 -25.71 7.43 2.27
CA ARG A 209 -24.94 7.67 1.05
C ARG A 209 -25.85 8.11 -0.10
N VAL A 210 -26.93 7.38 -0.39
CA VAL A 210 -27.84 7.78 -1.49
C VAL A 210 -28.40 9.19 -1.27
N CYS A 211 -28.80 9.50 -0.04
CA CYS A 211 -29.29 10.81 0.35
C CYS A 211 -28.26 11.93 0.08
N LEU A 212 -27.03 11.75 0.58
CA LEU A 212 -25.93 12.71 0.43
C LEU A 212 -25.48 12.90 -1.03
N PHE A 213 -25.64 11.88 -1.88
CA PHE A 213 -25.13 11.89 -3.26
C PHE A 213 -26.15 12.32 -4.30
N HIS A 214 -27.41 11.94 -4.12
CA HIS A 214 -28.38 11.96 -5.21
C HIS A 214 -29.56 12.87 -4.97
N VAL A 215 -29.82 13.28 -3.73
CA VAL A 215 -31.11 13.93 -3.42
C VAL A 215 -30.94 15.27 -2.74
N PHE A 216 -30.31 15.36 -1.57
CA PHE A 216 -30.19 16.62 -0.86
C PHE A 216 -28.85 16.77 -0.16
N TYR A 217 -28.35 18.01 -0.14
CA TYR A 217 -27.23 18.40 0.69
C TYR A 217 -27.70 18.48 2.15
N ILE A 218 -27.21 17.55 2.97
CA ILE A 218 -27.38 17.58 4.42
C ILE A 218 -26.11 18.17 5.00
N SER A 219 -26.20 19.38 5.54
CA SER A 219 -25.11 20.00 6.29
C SER A 219 -25.20 19.56 7.76
N PRO A 220 -24.18 18.88 8.30
CA PRO A 220 -24.12 18.60 9.73
C PRO A 220 -24.20 19.90 10.54
N ASP A 221 -25.07 19.92 11.54
CA ASP A 221 -25.07 21.00 12.51
C ASP A 221 -24.27 20.58 13.74
N TRP A 222 -24.10 21.52 14.68
CA TRP A 222 -23.40 21.22 15.92
C TRP A 222 -24.19 21.67 17.15
N GLU A 223 -24.04 20.91 18.23
CA GLU A 223 -24.68 21.18 19.52
C GLU A 223 -23.59 21.25 20.60
N PHE A 224 -23.66 22.26 21.48
CA PHE A 224 -22.87 22.25 22.72
C PHE A 224 -23.64 21.52 23.81
N ARG A 225 -22.99 20.53 24.42
CA ARG A 225 -23.42 20.00 25.70
C ARG A 225 -22.37 20.30 26.75
N ALA A 226 -22.78 21.04 27.77
CA ALA A 226 -21.99 21.18 28.98
C ALA A 226 -22.01 19.85 29.73
N ASP A 227 -20.85 19.23 29.86
CA ASP A 227 -20.66 18.04 30.69
C ASP A 227 -19.85 18.45 31.92
N ALA A 228 -20.47 18.33 33.09
CA ALA A 228 -19.88 18.71 34.38
C ALA A 228 -18.59 17.92 34.70
N ASN A 229 -18.41 16.73 34.13
CA ASN A 229 -17.29 15.85 34.43
C ASN A 229 -16.20 15.86 33.35
N SER A 230 -16.55 16.06 32.07
CA SER A 230 -15.60 15.98 30.95
C SER A 230 -15.34 17.30 30.22
N GLY A 231 -15.92 18.39 30.73
CA GLY A 231 -15.90 19.71 30.13
C GLY A 231 -16.85 19.83 28.94
N ASP A 232 -17.04 21.05 28.45
CA ASP A 232 -17.91 21.30 27.30
C ASP A 232 -17.42 20.51 26.07
N LYS A 233 -18.37 19.80 25.44
CA LYS A 233 -18.14 19.04 24.21
C LYS A 233 -19.12 19.51 23.14
N ALA A 234 -18.57 19.96 22.01
CA ALA A 234 -19.33 20.13 20.78
C ALA A 234 -19.54 18.76 20.13
N ARG A 235 -20.76 18.47 19.69
CA ARG A 235 -21.07 17.27 18.89
C ARG A 235 -21.56 17.71 17.53
N PHE A 236 -21.14 17.00 16.49
CA PHE A 236 -21.75 17.16 15.18
C PHE A 236 -22.91 16.20 15.03
N THR A 237 -24.06 16.76 14.69
CA THR A 237 -25.30 16.03 14.59
C THR A 237 -25.99 16.30 13.25
N ILE A 238 -26.75 15.31 12.79
CA ILE A 238 -27.72 15.51 11.71
C ILE A 238 -29.10 15.42 12.33
N ALA A 239 -29.91 16.47 12.21
CA ALA A 239 -31.26 16.45 12.75
C ALA A 239 -32.09 15.36 12.05
N LYS A 240 -32.85 14.58 12.84
CA LYS A 240 -33.73 13.52 12.35
C LYS A 240 -34.74 14.04 11.34
N ARG A 241 -35.26 15.25 11.56
CA ARG A 241 -36.16 15.93 10.60
C ARG A 241 -35.55 16.06 9.21
N ASP A 242 -34.24 16.33 9.11
CA ASP A 242 -33.56 16.54 7.84
C ASP A 242 -33.30 15.20 7.13
N LEU A 243 -32.98 14.14 7.91
CA LEU A 243 -32.92 12.77 7.39
C LEU A 243 -34.28 12.32 6.85
N LEU A 244 -35.37 12.59 7.57
CA LEU A 244 -36.72 12.19 7.18
C LEU A 244 -37.20 12.85 5.87
N ARG A 245 -36.63 13.99 5.46
CA ARG A 245 -36.96 14.65 4.18
C ARG A 245 -36.60 13.82 2.94
N PHE A 246 -35.66 12.88 3.05
CA PHE A 246 -35.31 11.98 1.94
C PHE A 246 -36.46 11.03 1.56
N GLY A 247 -37.28 10.60 2.52
CA GLY A 247 -38.48 9.76 2.31
C GLY A 247 -38.24 8.31 1.85
N ASN A 248 -37.21 8.06 1.05
CA ASN A 248 -36.92 6.78 0.38
C ASN A 248 -36.00 5.85 1.19
N TRP A 249 -36.14 5.84 2.51
CA TRP A 249 -35.42 4.94 3.39
C TRP A 249 -35.95 3.50 3.28
N ASN A 250 -35.05 2.52 3.23
CA ASN A 250 -35.36 1.10 3.39
C ASN A 250 -35.99 0.84 4.78
N ALA A 251 -36.75 -0.26 4.92
CA ALA A 251 -37.48 -0.58 6.15
C ALA A 251 -36.57 -0.66 7.40
N LEU A 252 -35.40 -1.27 7.29
CA LEU A 252 -34.44 -1.36 8.41
C LEU A 252 -33.76 -0.01 8.69
N ALA A 253 -33.50 0.80 7.66
CA ALA A 253 -33.00 2.16 7.83
C ALA A 253 -34.04 3.05 8.52
N LYS A 254 -35.33 2.85 8.24
CA LYS A 254 -36.45 3.51 8.95
C LYS A 254 -36.50 3.08 10.42
N GLU A 255 -36.38 1.79 10.70
CA GLU A 255 -36.29 1.29 12.09
C GLU A 255 -35.11 1.94 12.83
N TYR A 256 -33.94 2.05 12.18
CA TYR A 256 -32.80 2.76 12.75
C TYR A 256 -33.14 4.22 13.03
N LEU A 257 -33.69 4.95 12.06
CA LEU A 257 -34.11 6.35 12.21
C LEU A 257 -35.14 6.54 13.33
N GLU A 258 -36.07 5.61 13.48
CA GLU A 258 -37.07 5.62 14.55
C GLU A 258 -36.43 5.47 15.92
N SER A 259 -35.41 4.61 16.03
CA SER A 259 -34.63 4.42 17.26
C SER A 259 -33.75 5.63 17.62
N LEU A 260 -33.43 6.50 16.66
CA LEU A 260 -32.72 7.74 16.94
C LEU A 260 -33.60 8.71 17.72
N GLY A 261 -32.96 9.47 18.62
CA GLY A 261 -33.56 10.67 19.20
C GLY A 261 -33.76 11.78 18.16
N GLU A 262 -33.75 13.03 18.61
CA GLU A 262 -33.96 14.19 17.72
C GLU A 262 -32.84 14.39 16.68
N SER A 263 -31.65 13.87 16.95
CA SER A 263 -30.49 14.02 16.07
C SER A 263 -29.57 12.80 16.10
N LEU A 264 -28.86 12.58 14.98
CA LEU A 264 -27.84 11.55 14.81
C LEU A 264 -26.47 12.12 15.19
N ASP A 265 -25.84 11.58 16.22
CA ASP A 265 -24.45 11.89 16.58
C ASP A 265 -23.48 11.20 15.60
N LEU A 266 -22.79 11.98 14.76
CA LEU A 266 -21.95 11.45 13.68
C LEU A 266 -20.71 10.71 14.20
N GLU A 267 -20.10 11.22 15.28
CA GLU A 267 -18.90 10.60 15.88
C GLU A 267 -19.26 9.22 16.42
N THR A 268 -20.32 9.15 17.22
CA THR A 268 -20.79 7.90 17.84
C THR A 268 -21.22 6.89 16.77
N PHE A 269 -22.00 7.34 15.79
CA PHE A 269 -22.49 6.48 14.71
C PHE A 269 -21.35 5.87 13.89
N LEU A 270 -20.43 6.69 13.37
CA LEU A 270 -19.35 6.21 12.51
C LEU A 270 -18.29 5.43 13.28
N ALA A 271 -17.99 5.78 14.54
CA ALA A 271 -17.09 4.99 15.38
C ALA A 271 -17.67 3.58 15.63
N GLY A 272 -18.96 3.49 15.94
CA GLY A 272 -19.64 2.20 16.12
C GLY A 272 -19.70 1.37 14.84
N TYR A 273 -20.01 2.00 13.71
CA TYR A 273 -20.04 1.31 12.41
C TYR A 273 -18.65 0.83 11.98
N ARG A 274 -17.62 1.68 12.14
CA ARG A 274 -16.22 1.33 11.88
C ARG A 274 -15.81 0.07 12.64
N GLU A 275 -16.20 -0.07 13.91
CA GLU A 275 -15.88 -1.23 14.71
C GLU A 275 -16.51 -2.53 14.18
N LYS A 276 -17.78 -2.46 13.75
CA LYS A 276 -18.46 -3.59 13.10
C LYS A 276 -17.73 -4.01 11.82
N VAL A 277 -17.41 -3.04 10.96
CA VAL A 277 -16.69 -3.28 9.69
C VAL A 277 -15.30 -3.87 9.96
N ARG A 278 -14.55 -3.32 10.91
CA ARG A 278 -13.22 -3.82 11.31
C ARG A 278 -13.28 -5.28 11.75
N THR A 279 -14.27 -5.62 12.59
CA THR A 279 -14.48 -6.99 13.06
C THR A 279 -14.76 -7.95 11.90
N PHE A 280 -15.65 -7.56 10.98
CA PHE A 280 -15.95 -8.35 9.79
C PHE A 280 -14.74 -8.52 8.87
N GLN A 281 -14.03 -7.44 8.54
CA GLN A 281 -12.89 -7.48 7.62
C GLN A 281 -11.72 -8.29 8.19
N SER A 282 -11.43 -8.15 9.48
CA SER A 282 -10.41 -8.96 10.16
C SER A 282 -10.72 -10.46 10.05
N TRP A 283 -11.98 -10.83 10.31
CA TRP A 283 -12.43 -12.20 10.12
C TRP A 283 -12.33 -12.64 8.65
N PHE A 284 -12.80 -11.83 7.70
CA PHE A 284 -12.86 -12.20 6.29
C PHE A 284 -11.47 -12.40 5.68
N VAL A 285 -10.52 -11.49 5.96
CA VAL A 285 -9.12 -11.63 5.57
C VAL A 285 -8.49 -12.89 6.18
N THR A 286 -8.81 -13.21 7.44
CA THR A 286 -8.35 -14.44 8.08
C THR A 286 -8.86 -15.68 7.35
N GLN A 287 -10.14 -15.71 6.98
CA GLN A 287 -10.69 -16.83 6.21
C GLN A 287 -10.07 -16.96 4.82
N LEU A 288 -9.83 -15.85 4.12
CA LEU A 288 -9.15 -15.88 2.82
C LEU A 288 -7.75 -16.50 2.93
N ARG A 289 -6.98 -16.13 3.95
CA ARG A 289 -5.67 -16.75 4.22
C ARG A 289 -5.76 -18.24 4.51
N GLN A 290 -6.83 -18.67 5.20
CA GLN A 290 -7.08 -20.09 5.52
C GLN A 290 -7.59 -20.90 4.33
N SER A 291 -8.06 -20.27 3.26
CA SER A 291 -8.58 -20.98 2.07
C SER A 291 -7.48 -21.71 1.27
N ASN A 292 -6.23 -21.23 1.34
CA ASN A 292 -5.07 -21.85 0.69
C ASN A 292 -3.77 -21.44 1.41
N PRO A 293 -3.53 -21.95 2.64
CA PRO A 293 -2.41 -21.51 3.47
C PRO A 293 -1.06 -21.86 2.85
N ASP A 294 -0.92 -23.07 2.29
CA ASP A 294 0.35 -23.55 1.74
C ASP A 294 0.70 -22.80 0.44
N GLY A 295 -0.25 -22.65 -0.47
CA GLY A 295 -0.03 -21.92 -1.72
C GLY A 295 0.26 -20.44 -1.50
N LEU A 296 -0.48 -19.79 -0.59
CA LEU A 296 -0.23 -18.39 -0.22
C LEU A 296 1.12 -18.23 0.48
N GLY A 297 1.46 -19.15 1.39
CA GLY A 297 2.77 -19.17 2.07
C GLY A 297 3.93 -19.29 1.08
N ASN A 298 3.83 -20.21 0.11
CA ASN A 298 4.85 -20.37 -0.92
C ASN A 298 4.98 -19.15 -1.84
N TYR A 299 3.86 -18.54 -2.24
CA TYR A 299 3.87 -17.29 -3.01
C TYR A 299 4.58 -16.16 -2.27
N LEU A 300 4.22 -15.96 -0.99
CA LEU A 300 4.80 -14.90 -0.16
C LEU A 300 6.30 -15.11 0.06
N GLU A 301 6.74 -16.34 0.28
CA GLU A 301 8.15 -16.66 0.44
C GLU A 301 8.93 -16.45 -0.86
N SER A 302 8.36 -16.85 -2.00
CA SER A 302 8.96 -16.61 -3.32
C SER A 302 9.11 -15.11 -3.58
N ARG A 303 8.07 -14.32 -3.30
CA ARG A 303 8.09 -12.87 -3.42
C ARG A 303 9.13 -12.23 -2.50
N ARG A 304 9.17 -12.62 -1.22
CA ARG A 304 10.16 -12.14 -0.25
C ARG A 304 11.59 -12.42 -0.73
N THR A 305 11.84 -13.64 -1.19
CA THR A 305 13.14 -14.04 -1.73
C THR A 305 13.55 -13.15 -2.90
N LEU A 306 12.66 -12.94 -3.88
CA LEU A 306 12.98 -12.09 -5.04
C LEU A 306 13.25 -10.64 -4.67
N HIS A 307 12.49 -10.09 -3.72
CA HIS A 307 12.77 -8.76 -3.17
C HIS A 307 14.14 -8.72 -2.47
N ALA A 308 14.49 -9.74 -1.68
CA ALA A 308 15.80 -9.82 -1.01
C ALA A 308 16.96 -9.89 -2.02
N VAL A 309 16.82 -10.68 -3.09
CA VAL A 309 17.83 -10.79 -4.16
C VAL A 309 17.99 -9.48 -4.92
N GLY A 310 16.87 -8.82 -5.25
CA GLY A 310 16.87 -7.51 -5.89
C GLY A 310 17.52 -6.43 -5.02
N ALA A 311 17.15 -6.36 -3.74
CA ALA A 311 17.71 -5.44 -2.77
C ALA A 311 19.22 -5.68 -2.59
N LYS A 312 19.65 -6.94 -2.42
CA LYS A 312 21.08 -7.31 -2.32
C LYS A 312 21.87 -6.82 -3.53
N THR A 313 21.34 -7.04 -4.73
CA THR A 313 21.98 -6.62 -5.98
C THR A 313 22.11 -5.11 -6.06
N TRP A 314 21.05 -4.38 -5.72
CA TRP A 314 21.04 -2.92 -5.74
C TRP A 314 21.94 -2.29 -4.67
N TRP A 315 21.93 -2.80 -3.44
CA TRP A 315 22.82 -2.35 -2.37
C TRP A 315 24.29 -2.62 -2.70
N ASN A 316 24.62 -3.81 -3.22
CA ASN A 316 25.98 -4.13 -3.62
C ASN A 316 26.48 -3.17 -4.73
N LEU A 317 25.62 -2.82 -5.68
CA LEU A 317 25.91 -1.84 -6.71
C LEU A 317 26.15 -0.46 -6.12
N LEU A 318 25.25 0.03 -5.25
CA LEU A 318 25.37 1.34 -4.62
C LEU A 318 26.67 1.45 -3.81
N LEU A 319 26.92 0.50 -2.91
CA LEU A 319 28.09 0.54 -2.03
C LEU A 319 29.39 0.41 -2.82
N THR A 320 29.47 -0.53 -3.77
CA THR A 320 30.71 -0.77 -4.52
C THR A 320 30.97 0.33 -5.55
N GLN A 321 29.99 0.63 -6.42
CA GLN A 321 30.21 1.53 -7.56
C GLN A 321 30.06 3.00 -7.19
N VAL A 322 29.14 3.35 -6.30
CA VAL A 322 28.84 4.76 -5.98
C VAL A 322 29.62 5.21 -4.77
N VAL A 323 29.64 4.45 -3.68
CA VAL A 323 30.32 4.88 -2.45
C VAL A 323 31.82 4.62 -2.55
N ILE A 324 32.22 3.36 -2.73
CA ILE A 324 33.64 2.98 -2.67
C ILE A 324 34.41 3.51 -3.89
N GLN A 325 33.96 3.20 -5.12
CA GLN A 325 34.71 3.56 -6.32
C GLN A 325 34.73 5.06 -6.63
N GLN A 326 33.65 5.81 -6.36
CA GLN A 326 33.63 7.26 -6.54
C GLN A 326 34.10 8.02 -5.29
N GLY A 327 34.43 7.32 -4.21
CA GLY A 327 34.92 7.92 -2.96
C GLY A 327 33.91 8.81 -2.24
N ARG A 328 32.60 8.59 -2.46
CA ARG A 328 31.54 9.34 -1.76
C ARG A 328 31.41 8.89 -0.31
N ASP A 329 30.92 9.77 0.56
CA ASP A 329 30.64 9.38 1.94
C ASP A 329 29.28 8.64 2.00
N ALA A 330 29.23 7.48 2.65
CA ALA A 330 28.02 6.67 2.78
C ALA A 330 26.94 7.37 3.62
N TYR A 331 27.35 8.22 4.58
CA TYR A 331 26.43 8.95 5.45
C TYR A 331 25.61 10.00 4.67
N ASP A 332 26.10 10.50 3.54
CA ASP A 332 25.42 11.49 2.68
C ASP A 332 24.14 10.94 2.00
N PHE A 333 23.90 9.63 2.11
CA PHE A 333 22.75 8.97 1.50
C PHE A 333 21.69 8.54 2.52
N LEU A 334 21.98 8.59 3.82
CA LEU A 334 21.11 7.99 4.85
C LEU A 334 19.75 8.69 4.96
N ASP A 335 19.70 10.00 4.74
CA ASP A 335 18.48 10.81 4.76
C ASP A 335 17.45 10.41 3.67
N ARG A 336 17.89 9.70 2.63
CA ARG A 336 17.01 9.18 1.57
C ARG A 336 16.29 7.91 1.96
N PHE A 337 16.79 7.19 2.97
CA PHE A 337 16.32 5.86 3.34
C PHE A 337 15.78 5.79 4.77
N LEU A 338 16.11 6.77 5.61
CA LEU A 338 15.82 6.74 7.04
C LEU A 338 15.07 8.00 7.48
N GLU A 339 14.18 7.83 8.44
CA GLU A 339 13.46 8.92 9.07
C GLU A 339 14.39 9.75 10.00
N PRO A 340 14.07 11.03 10.28
CA PRO A 340 14.87 11.86 11.18
C PRO A 340 15.10 11.23 12.56
N SER A 341 14.09 10.57 13.12
CA SER A 341 14.19 9.91 14.43
C SER A 341 15.14 8.70 14.42
N GLU A 342 15.29 8.03 13.28
CA GLU A 342 16.21 6.92 13.09
C GLU A 342 17.65 7.42 12.93
N LEU A 343 17.83 8.52 12.19
CA LEU A 343 19.12 9.21 12.07
C LEU A 343 19.64 9.68 13.43
N GLU A 344 18.79 10.25 14.29
CA GLU A 344 19.16 10.61 15.67
C GLU A 344 19.69 9.40 16.44
N ARG A 345 18.99 8.26 16.36
CA ARG A 345 19.41 7.00 17.01
C ARG A 345 20.75 6.49 16.47
N ILE A 346 21.03 6.66 15.18
CA ILE A 346 22.30 6.29 14.54
C ILE A 346 23.43 7.23 15.00
N TYR A 347 23.21 8.54 14.99
CA TYR A 347 24.23 9.53 15.37
C TYR A 347 24.52 9.55 16.88
N ALA A 348 23.64 8.98 17.71
CA ALA A 348 23.91 8.71 19.12
C ALA A 348 24.94 7.58 19.35
N ARG A 349 25.34 6.84 18.31
CA ARG A 349 26.40 5.81 18.37
C ARG A 349 27.76 6.40 18.00
N SER A 350 28.81 5.71 18.44
CA SER A 350 30.19 6.05 18.06
C SER A 350 30.34 6.10 16.54
N PHE A 351 30.81 7.23 16.03
CA PHE A 351 30.91 7.46 14.59
C PHE A 351 31.84 6.43 13.92
N ARG A 352 31.33 5.76 12.88
CA ARG A 352 31.98 4.68 12.12
C ARG A 352 32.33 3.44 12.95
N SER A 353 31.65 3.21 14.08
CA SER A 353 31.77 1.95 14.81
C SER A 353 30.96 0.86 14.13
N LYS A 354 31.33 -0.40 14.40
CA LYS A 354 30.58 -1.57 13.93
C LYS A 354 29.11 -1.52 14.35
N GLU A 355 28.84 -1.17 15.62
CA GLU A 355 27.46 -1.11 16.15
C GLU A 355 26.61 -0.06 15.44
N GLN A 356 27.21 1.05 15.02
CA GLN A 356 26.50 2.07 14.25
C GLN A 356 26.09 1.53 12.87
N VAL A 357 27.02 0.87 12.16
CA VAL A 357 26.75 0.34 10.82
C VAL A 357 25.79 -0.86 10.89
N ASP A 358 25.89 -1.69 11.92
CA ASP A 358 24.92 -2.77 12.16
C ASP A 358 23.50 -2.23 12.42
N LEU A 359 23.37 -1.13 13.15
CA LEU A 359 22.08 -0.46 13.32
C LEU A 359 21.55 0.10 12.00
N ILE A 360 22.40 0.72 11.17
CA ILE A 360 22.02 1.19 9.83
C ILE A 360 21.51 0.00 8.99
N ILE A 361 22.26 -1.10 8.95
CA ILE A 361 21.86 -2.31 8.21
C ILE A 361 20.51 -2.82 8.72
N ALA A 362 20.31 -2.92 10.04
CA ALA A 362 19.07 -3.42 10.61
C ALA A 362 17.84 -2.54 10.31
N LEU A 363 18.02 -1.22 10.16
CA LEU A 363 16.95 -0.28 9.81
C LEU A 363 16.62 -0.32 8.31
N VAL A 364 17.64 -0.52 7.47
CA VAL A 364 17.53 -0.41 6.02
C VAL A 364 17.21 -1.76 5.34
N ASP A 365 17.56 -2.89 5.96
CA ASP A 365 17.40 -4.23 5.38
C ASP A 365 15.98 -4.81 5.57
N GLU A 366 15.00 -4.22 4.91
CA GLU A 366 13.58 -4.60 5.02
C GLU A 366 13.29 -6.07 4.67
N HIS A 367 14.12 -6.68 3.83
CA HIS A 367 13.87 -8.01 3.26
C HIS A 367 14.89 -9.08 3.67
N GLY A 368 15.82 -8.77 4.59
CA GLY A 368 16.88 -9.71 4.97
C GLY A 368 17.86 -10.02 3.82
N ALA A 369 18.12 -9.02 3.00
CA ALA A 369 19.02 -9.05 1.85
C ALA A 369 20.51 -9.00 2.26
N CYS A 370 20.84 -8.50 3.45
CA CYS A 370 22.21 -8.30 3.91
C CYS A 370 22.82 -9.59 4.48
N ASP A 371 23.44 -10.36 3.58
CA ASP A 371 24.32 -11.46 3.95
C ASP A 371 25.70 -10.96 4.42
N GLU A 372 26.55 -11.90 4.87
CA GLU A 372 27.87 -11.56 5.40
C GLU A 372 28.75 -10.83 4.39
N ALA A 373 28.68 -11.20 3.11
CA ALA A 373 29.46 -10.55 2.06
C ALA A 373 29.00 -9.10 1.81
N LEU A 374 27.70 -8.84 1.82
CA LEU A 374 27.17 -7.49 1.71
C LEU A 374 27.47 -6.67 2.97
N ARG A 375 27.40 -7.28 4.16
CA ARG A 375 27.74 -6.64 5.44
C ARG A 375 29.21 -6.18 5.46
N GLU A 376 30.14 -7.03 5.04
CA GLU A 376 31.56 -6.65 4.89
C GLU A 376 31.76 -5.53 3.87
N THR A 377 30.96 -5.51 2.80
CA THR A 377 30.97 -4.42 1.82
C THR A 377 30.45 -3.12 2.42
N ALA A 378 29.41 -3.18 3.25
CA ALA A 378 28.92 -2.04 4.01
C ALA A 378 29.98 -1.51 4.99
N TYR A 379 30.65 -2.37 5.78
CA TYR A 379 31.73 -1.92 6.67
C TYR A 379 32.84 -1.18 5.95
N ARG A 380 33.26 -1.67 4.78
CA ARG A 380 34.24 -0.99 3.93
C ARG A 380 33.73 0.36 3.42
N ALA A 381 32.48 0.41 2.97
CA ALA A 381 31.86 1.63 2.47
C ALA A 381 31.74 2.72 3.57
N PHE A 382 31.38 2.31 4.79
CA PHE A 382 31.28 3.20 5.96
C PHE A 382 32.62 3.44 6.69
N ARG A 383 33.71 2.82 6.22
CA ARG A 383 35.08 2.95 6.78
C ARG A 383 35.16 2.56 8.26
N VAL A 384 34.51 1.46 8.64
CA VAL A 384 34.62 0.88 9.98
C VAL A 384 36.05 0.43 10.23
N LYS A 385 36.58 0.71 11.44
CA LYS A 385 37.97 0.36 11.79
C LYS A 385 38.13 -1.17 11.85
N SER A 386 39.17 -1.68 11.20
CA SER A 386 39.42 -3.12 11.03
C SER A 386 39.65 -3.88 12.34
N ASP A 387 40.02 -3.19 13.41
CA ASP A 387 40.29 -3.78 14.73
C ASP A 387 38.99 -4.20 15.47
N GLU A 388 37.83 -3.75 14.98
CA GLU A 388 36.51 -4.05 15.57
C GLU A 388 35.75 -5.16 14.82
N VAL A 389 36.28 -5.66 13.69
CA VAL A 389 35.64 -6.75 12.92
C VAL A 389 36.26 -8.08 13.35
N PRO A 390 35.52 -8.96 14.08
CA PRO A 390 36.01 -10.29 14.41
C PRO A 390 36.23 -11.05 13.10
N ARG A 391 37.48 -11.36 12.77
CA ARG A 391 37.79 -12.20 11.61
C ARG A 391 37.09 -13.54 11.80
N SER A 392 36.19 -13.91 10.89
CA SER A 392 35.61 -15.25 10.90
C SER A 392 36.75 -16.27 10.96
N PRO A 393 36.68 -17.28 11.84
CA PRO A 393 37.73 -18.29 11.91
C PRO A 393 37.88 -18.95 10.54
N PRO A 394 39.11 -19.22 10.08
CA PRO A 394 39.33 -19.86 8.79
C PRO A 394 38.52 -21.16 8.73
N PRO A 395 37.92 -21.50 7.57
CA PRO A 395 37.17 -22.74 7.43
C PRO A 395 38.09 -23.89 7.84
N ALA A 396 37.63 -24.71 8.79
CA ALA A 396 38.42 -25.81 9.35
C ALA A 396 39.03 -26.61 8.21
N SER A 397 40.36 -26.57 8.10
CA SER A 397 41.11 -27.30 7.10
C SER A 397 40.72 -28.77 7.20
N ALA A 398 40.11 -29.29 6.15
CA ALA A 398 39.71 -30.69 6.08
C ALA A 398 40.95 -31.56 6.34
N SER A 399 40.96 -32.25 7.49
CA SER A 399 42.01 -33.18 7.85
C SER A 399 42.17 -34.24 6.75
N PRO A 400 43.40 -34.57 6.34
CA PRO A 400 43.63 -35.60 5.33
C PRO A 400 43.13 -36.94 5.88
N LYS A 401 42.26 -37.61 5.11
CA LYS A 401 41.88 -39.00 5.36
C LYS A 401 43.14 -39.87 5.25
N SER A 402 43.60 -40.40 6.37
CA SER A 402 44.59 -41.47 6.42
C SER A 402 43.99 -42.72 5.77
N GLN A 403 44.71 -43.26 4.77
CA GLN A 403 44.43 -44.53 4.11
C GLN A 403 44.67 -45.72 5.03
#